data_AF-A0A7S2V3M3-F1
#
_entry.id   AF-A0A7S2V3M3-F1
#
_cell.length_a   1.000
_cell.length_b   1.000
_cell.length_c   1.000
_cell.angle_alpha   90.00
_cell.angle_beta   90.00
_cell.angle_gamma   90.00
#
_symmetry.space_group_name_H-M   'P 1'
#
loop_
_entity.id
_entity.type
_entity.pdbx_description
1 polymer ?
#
loop_
_entity_poly.entity_id
_entity_poly.type
_entity_poly.pdbx_seq_one_letter_code
_entity_poly.pdbx_strand_id
1 'polypeptide(L)'
;LFFSALQEDTSPTYSVLMLATSFLAAFLIISSLGSSNGKMPGIHETAAWSALSEHTKTINGVHLRDMLQDADRCTALTASHGEIVLDYARNRVTEETMSLLCALAEAAGLDGKRAAMFNGEHINNTEDRAVGHFALRAAAGTSVMIDGRDAVADVHEVLTKIKAFSEKVRSGEWKGCTGKPLKTIIAIGIGGSYLGPEFVFEALKKEKTAEGAAQGRTLKFLANVDPIDIARATEGVDPETTLVVIVSKTFTTAETMLNARSLKNWLLQGIPRVDPSVVLRQHLAAVSTALDKTEEFGIDSNNVFGFWNWVGGRFSVCSAVGMVPLSLHYGFEVMEQFLAGCRDMDQHFLNAPIRQNIPVLMGLLGVWNSSFLGYSSRALLPYCQALLRFPAHIQQVDMESNGKRVTTDGTVLPFETGELDFGEPGTNGQHSFYQLMHQGRVIPADFIGFIESQTPMHLPGEEVSNHDELMSNFFAQPDALACGKTVDELRAEGCPENLIPHKEFPGNRPSLSLLFPRLDPFTCGQLLAIYEHRTAVQGAIWGVNSFDQWGVQLGKVLGIKIRKQLVASRGGASVEGFNPATTALLEKYLAGAQK
;
A
#
# COMPACT_ATOMS: atom_id res chain seq x y z
N LEU A 1 -30.58 14.79 -55.25
CA LEU A 1 -31.11 16.08 -55.75
C LEU A 1 -30.18 17.17 -55.21
N PHE A 2 -29.04 17.47 -55.82
CA PHE A 2 -28.90 18.25 -57.04
C PHE A 2 -27.48 18.03 -57.59
N PHE A 3 -27.36 17.50 -58.80
CA PHE A 3 -26.19 17.66 -59.65
C PHE A 3 -26.70 18.42 -60.88
N SER A 4 -26.33 19.70 -61.03
CA SER A 4 -26.33 20.41 -62.31
C SER A 4 -25.92 21.88 -62.08
N ALA A 5 -25.20 22.41 -63.07
CA ALA A 5 -24.79 23.80 -63.28
C ALA A 5 -23.49 24.24 -62.59
N LEU A 6 -22.39 24.16 -63.35
CA LEU A 6 -21.66 25.36 -63.80
C LEU A 6 -20.64 24.96 -64.87
N GLN A 7 -20.88 25.45 -66.08
CA GLN A 7 -19.92 25.49 -67.18
C GLN A 7 -19.17 26.83 -67.11
N GLU A 8 -17.88 26.76 -67.43
CA GLU A 8 -17.02 27.80 -68.00
C GLU A 8 -16.72 29.06 -67.17
N ASP A 9 -15.53 29.07 -66.52
CA ASP A 9 -14.61 30.20 -66.70
C ASP A 9 -13.14 29.79 -66.49
N THR A 10 -12.25 30.39 -67.26
CA THR A 10 -10.87 29.97 -67.56
C THR A 10 -9.81 30.63 -66.67
N SER A 11 -8.98 29.84 -65.95
CA SER A 11 -7.63 30.23 -65.50
C SER A 11 -6.86 29.05 -64.86
N PRO A 12 -5.67 28.63 -65.34
CA PRO A 12 -4.92 27.53 -64.79
C PRO A 12 -3.84 28.05 -63.83
N THR A 13 -4.14 28.18 -62.54
CA THR A 13 -3.10 28.19 -61.47
C THR A 13 -3.65 28.11 -60.04
N TYR A 14 -4.96 28.28 -59.82
CA TYR A 14 -5.55 28.23 -58.47
C TYR A 14 -6.29 26.92 -58.13
N SER A 15 -6.48 26.02 -59.11
CA SER A 15 -7.27 24.78 -58.91
C SER A 15 -6.48 23.61 -58.30
N VAL A 16 -5.14 23.60 -58.35
CA VAL A 16 -4.34 22.47 -57.87
C VAL A 16 -4.17 22.49 -56.34
N LEU A 17 -4.16 23.68 -55.72
CA LEU A 17 -3.98 23.83 -54.27
C LEU A 17 -5.26 23.53 -53.46
N MET A 18 -6.44 23.83 -54.01
CA MET A 18 -7.74 23.52 -53.39
C MET A 18 -8.14 22.04 -53.52
N LEU A 19 -7.80 21.39 -54.65
CA LEU A 19 -8.00 19.96 -54.81
C LEU A 19 -7.03 19.14 -53.93
N ALA A 20 -5.79 19.60 -53.74
CA ALA A 20 -4.83 18.98 -52.84
C ALA A 20 -5.26 19.07 -51.37
N THR A 21 -5.81 20.21 -50.92
CA THR A 21 -6.31 20.38 -49.54
C THR A 21 -7.61 19.61 -49.28
N SER A 22 -8.49 19.49 -50.28
CA SER A 22 -9.72 18.70 -50.16
C SER A 22 -9.44 17.18 -50.18
N PHE A 23 -8.47 16.72 -50.98
CA PHE A 23 -8.01 15.33 -50.93
C PHE A 23 -7.20 15.03 -49.68
N LEU A 24 -6.38 15.94 -49.15
CA LEU A 24 -5.70 15.73 -47.86
C LEU A 24 -6.69 15.68 -46.70
N ALA A 25 -7.73 16.52 -46.68
CA ALA A 25 -8.78 16.49 -45.68
C ALA A 25 -9.63 15.22 -45.77
N ALA A 26 -9.98 14.78 -46.98
CA ALA A 26 -10.68 13.51 -47.19
C ALA A 26 -9.80 12.29 -46.86
N PHE A 27 -8.49 12.34 -47.15
CA PHE A 27 -7.55 11.28 -46.81
C PHE A 27 -7.24 11.25 -45.30
N LEU A 28 -7.24 12.39 -44.60
CA LEU A 28 -7.14 12.47 -43.14
C LEU A 28 -8.41 11.95 -42.45
N ILE A 29 -9.60 12.23 -42.99
CA ILE A 29 -10.88 11.70 -42.49
C ILE A 29 -11.02 10.20 -42.81
N ILE A 30 -10.55 9.75 -43.96
CA ILE A 30 -10.58 8.31 -44.33
C ILE A 30 -9.45 7.53 -43.63
N SER A 31 -8.30 8.15 -43.34
CA SER A 31 -7.26 7.54 -42.48
C SER A 31 -7.64 7.51 -41.00
N SER A 32 -8.52 8.40 -40.53
CA SER A 32 -9.12 8.31 -39.20
C SER A 32 -10.29 7.31 -39.12
N LEU A 33 -10.74 6.78 -40.26
CA LEU A 33 -11.76 5.74 -40.38
C LEU A 33 -11.19 4.39 -40.84
N GLY A 34 -9.87 4.28 -40.96
CA GLY A 34 -9.16 3.05 -41.27
C GLY A 34 -8.56 2.42 -40.00
N SER A 35 -9.16 1.33 -39.53
CA SER A 35 -8.62 0.43 -38.51
C SER A 35 -8.57 0.96 -37.06
N SER A 36 -9.67 1.51 -36.55
CA SER A 36 -9.94 1.33 -35.12
C SER A 36 -10.63 -0.03 -34.93
N ASN A 37 -9.84 -1.05 -34.57
CA ASN A 37 -10.40 -2.08 -33.68
C ASN A 37 -11.04 -1.30 -32.54
N GLY A 38 -12.34 -1.47 -32.26
CA GLY A 38 -13.17 -0.66 -31.35
C GLY A 38 -12.69 -0.60 -29.89
N LYS A 39 -11.44 -0.19 -29.66
CA LYS A 39 -10.83 0.12 -28.38
C LYS A 39 -11.30 1.51 -27.98
N MET A 40 -11.83 1.61 -26.77
CA MET A 40 -12.10 2.91 -26.17
C MET A 40 -10.80 3.71 -26.05
N PRO A 41 -10.83 5.04 -26.23
CA PRO A 41 -9.65 5.88 -26.10
C PRO A 41 -9.04 5.72 -24.70
N GLY A 42 -7.71 5.75 -24.63
CA GLY A 42 -6.99 5.69 -23.36
C GLY A 42 -7.30 6.92 -22.50
N ILE A 43 -7.12 6.82 -21.17
CA ILE A 43 -7.43 7.96 -20.28
C ILE A 43 -6.68 9.25 -20.67
N HIS A 44 -5.45 9.12 -21.19
CA HIS A 44 -4.61 10.22 -21.65
C HIS A 44 -5.10 10.89 -22.94
N GLU A 45 -6.01 10.27 -23.68
CA GLU A 45 -6.62 10.79 -24.91
C GLU A 45 -7.95 11.49 -24.62
N THR A 46 -8.42 11.46 -23.37
CA THR A 46 -9.69 12.10 -22.99
C THR A 46 -9.55 13.62 -22.91
N ALA A 47 -10.69 14.31 -23.12
CA ALA A 47 -10.77 15.76 -22.93
C ALA A 47 -10.45 16.16 -21.47
N ALA A 48 -10.84 15.35 -20.49
CA ALA A 48 -10.56 15.62 -19.08
C ALA A 48 -9.05 15.61 -18.77
N TRP A 49 -8.30 14.63 -19.31
CA TRP A 49 -6.84 14.59 -19.18
C TRP A 49 -6.17 15.77 -19.88
N SER A 50 -6.63 16.10 -21.10
CA SER A 50 -6.12 17.24 -21.86
C SER A 50 -6.36 18.57 -21.11
N ALA A 51 -7.53 18.73 -20.51
CA ALA A 51 -7.87 19.91 -19.71
C ALA A 51 -6.98 20.05 -18.47
N LEU A 52 -6.72 18.97 -17.73
CA LEU A 52 -5.77 19.00 -16.61
C LEU A 52 -4.35 19.30 -17.06
N SER A 53 -3.91 18.74 -18.19
CA SER A 53 -2.60 19.01 -18.78
C SER A 53 -2.44 20.50 -19.13
N GLU A 54 -3.46 21.12 -19.74
CA GLU A 54 -3.48 22.55 -20.02
C GLU A 54 -3.53 23.40 -18.74
N HIS A 55 -4.33 22.97 -17.75
CA HIS A 55 -4.50 23.66 -16.47
C HIS A 55 -3.20 23.76 -15.66
N THR A 56 -2.22 22.87 -15.90
CA THR A 56 -0.88 22.99 -15.30
C THR A 56 -0.24 24.36 -15.56
N LYS A 57 -0.52 25.00 -16.71
CA LYS A 57 0.00 26.34 -17.03
C LYS A 57 -0.52 27.39 -16.06
N THR A 58 -1.80 27.32 -15.71
CA THR A 58 -2.42 28.19 -14.70
C THR A 58 -1.81 27.92 -13.32
N ILE A 59 -1.70 26.64 -12.94
CA ILE A 59 -1.17 26.27 -11.62
C ILE A 59 0.32 26.61 -11.46
N ASN A 60 1.09 26.62 -12.54
CA ASN A 60 2.48 27.07 -12.53
C ASN A 60 2.66 28.57 -12.28
N GLY A 61 1.61 29.37 -12.51
CA GLY A 61 1.62 30.81 -12.22
C GLY A 61 1.27 31.19 -10.78
N VAL A 62 0.90 30.22 -9.93
CA VAL A 62 0.47 30.48 -8.53
C VAL A 62 1.36 29.77 -7.51
N HIS A 63 1.48 30.37 -6.33
CA HIS A 63 2.28 29.86 -5.23
C HIS A 63 1.39 29.53 -4.02
N LEU A 64 1.65 28.40 -3.35
CA LEU A 64 0.86 27.96 -2.20
C LEU A 64 0.74 29.01 -1.09
N ARG A 65 1.82 29.75 -0.79
CA ARG A 65 1.80 30.87 0.17
C ARG A 65 0.64 31.85 -0.06
N ASP A 66 0.39 32.23 -1.32
CA ASP A 66 -0.65 33.18 -1.67
C ASP A 66 -2.02 32.49 -1.61
N MET A 67 -2.10 31.25 -2.10
CA MET A 67 -3.32 30.44 -2.08
C MET A 67 -3.80 30.11 -0.66
N LEU A 68 -2.91 30.11 0.33
CA LEU A 68 -3.23 29.88 1.75
C LEU A 68 -3.78 31.13 2.45
N GLN A 69 -3.69 32.31 1.85
CA GLN A 69 -4.32 33.53 2.39
C GLN A 69 -5.84 33.56 2.16
N ASP A 70 -6.35 32.70 1.26
CA ASP A 70 -7.78 32.54 1.00
C ASP A 70 -8.39 31.53 1.99
N ALA A 71 -9.03 32.06 3.04
CA ALA A 71 -9.64 31.27 4.10
C ALA A 71 -10.81 30.40 3.60
N ASP A 72 -11.57 30.87 2.60
CA ASP A 72 -12.70 30.13 2.03
C ASP A 72 -12.18 28.95 1.21
N ARG A 73 -11.11 29.14 0.43
CA ARG A 73 -10.41 28.04 -0.25
C ARG A 73 -9.87 27.02 0.75
N CYS A 74 -9.18 27.48 1.80
CA CYS A 74 -8.64 26.57 2.82
C CYS A 74 -9.75 25.72 3.45
N THR A 75 -10.88 26.32 3.78
CA THR A 75 -12.06 25.62 4.32
C THR A 75 -12.64 24.64 3.30
N ALA A 76 -12.79 25.05 2.04
CA ALA A 76 -13.33 24.22 0.97
C ALA A 76 -12.43 23.01 0.63
N LEU A 77 -11.12 23.12 0.85
CA LEU A 77 -10.14 22.05 0.65
C LEU A 77 -9.91 21.23 1.93
N THR A 78 -11.02 20.92 2.60
CA THR A 78 -11.09 19.95 3.69
C THR A 78 -12.15 18.89 3.41
N ALA A 79 -11.97 17.69 3.94
CA ALA A 79 -12.99 16.64 3.95
C ALA A 79 -12.97 15.92 5.28
N SER A 80 -14.11 15.38 5.71
CA SER A 80 -14.23 14.68 6.98
C SER A 80 -15.09 13.43 6.87
N HIS A 81 -14.78 12.45 7.71
CA HIS A 81 -15.59 11.26 7.92
C HIS A 81 -15.51 10.86 9.39
N GLY A 82 -16.63 10.94 10.10
CA GLY A 82 -16.62 10.90 11.57
C GLY A 82 -15.72 12.01 12.13
N GLU A 83 -14.75 11.62 12.95
CA GLU A 83 -13.76 12.53 13.57
C GLU A 83 -12.45 12.64 12.77
N ILE A 84 -12.35 11.98 11.61
CA ILE A 84 -11.19 12.10 10.73
C ILE A 84 -11.30 13.40 9.93
N VAL A 85 -10.22 14.18 9.90
CA VAL A 85 -10.10 15.37 9.06
C VAL A 85 -8.97 15.18 8.06
N LEU A 86 -9.28 15.38 6.78
CA LEU A 86 -8.32 15.54 5.70
C LEU A 86 -8.25 17.03 5.34
N ASP A 87 -7.10 17.67 5.59
CA ASP A 87 -6.75 18.97 5.02
C ASP A 87 -5.84 18.73 3.81
N TYR A 88 -6.27 19.23 2.65
CA TYR A 88 -5.50 19.18 1.42
C TYR A 88 -5.31 20.57 0.79
N ALA A 89 -5.51 21.65 1.56
CA ALA A 89 -5.35 23.04 1.12
C ALA A 89 -3.91 23.38 0.71
N ARG A 90 -2.93 22.63 1.26
CA ARG A 90 -1.50 22.70 0.93
C ARG A 90 -1.13 21.87 -0.30
N ASN A 91 -2.09 21.40 -1.10
CA ASN A 91 -1.82 20.92 -2.45
C ASN A 91 -1.93 22.06 -3.46
N ARG A 92 -1.18 21.96 -4.56
CA ARG A 92 -1.19 22.92 -5.68
C ARG A 92 -2.45 22.75 -6.54
N VAL A 93 -3.61 23.01 -5.94
CA VAL A 93 -4.94 22.84 -6.53
C VAL A 93 -5.83 24.05 -6.25
N THR A 94 -6.62 24.43 -7.25
CA THR A 94 -7.74 25.38 -7.12
C THR A 94 -9.07 24.63 -7.17
N GLU A 95 -10.18 25.33 -6.95
CA GLU A 95 -11.51 24.75 -7.13
C GLU A 95 -11.76 24.26 -8.57
N GLU A 96 -11.19 24.96 -9.56
CA GLU A 96 -11.16 24.51 -10.94
C GLU A 96 -10.34 23.22 -11.10
N THR A 97 -9.15 23.13 -10.49
CA THR A 97 -8.35 21.88 -10.51
C THR A 97 -9.16 20.71 -9.98
N MET A 98 -9.82 20.89 -8.83
CA MET A 98 -10.61 19.83 -8.23
C MET A 98 -11.83 19.44 -9.08
N SER A 99 -12.43 20.40 -9.79
CA SER A 99 -13.52 20.13 -10.74
C SER A 99 -13.04 19.31 -11.93
N LEU A 100 -11.87 19.66 -12.48
CA LEU A 100 -11.24 18.90 -13.56
C LEU A 100 -10.81 17.49 -13.12
N LEU A 101 -10.33 17.32 -11.87
CA LEU A 101 -10.03 16.01 -11.30
C LEU A 101 -11.28 15.14 -11.12
N CYS A 102 -12.41 15.74 -10.72
CA CYS A 102 -13.70 15.02 -10.69
C CYS A 102 -14.13 14.59 -12.09
N ALA A 103 -14.01 15.48 -13.08
CA ALA A 103 -14.30 15.14 -14.49
C ALA A 103 -13.38 14.03 -15.01
N LEU A 104 -12.11 13.98 -14.58
CA LEU A 104 -11.20 12.86 -14.88
C LEU A 104 -11.68 11.55 -14.24
N ALA A 105 -12.14 11.59 -12.99
CA ALA A 105 -12.70 10.43 -12.31
C ALA A 105 -13.95 9.88 -13.01
N GLU A 106 -14.83 10.77 -13.45
CA GLU A 106 -16.00 10.43 -14.25
C GLU A 106 -15.60 9.82 -15.60
N ALA A 107 -14.67 10.45 -16.33
CA ALA A 107 -14.16 9.94 -17.60
C ALA A 107 -13.47 8.57 -17.46
N ALA A 108 -12.81 8.32 -16.33
CA ALA A 108 -12.22 7.02 -16.00
C ALA A 108 -13.26 5.96 -15.57
N GLY A 109 -14.53 6.34 -15.38
CA GLY A 109 -15.59 5.44 -14.91
C GLY A 109 -15.40 4.98 -13.47
N LEU A 110 -14.86 5.83 -12.59
CA LEU A 110 -14.48 5.46 -11.22
C LEU A 110 -15.64 4.84 -10.42
N ASP A 111 -16.83 5.44 -10.45
CA ASP A 111 -17.99 4.94 -9.71
C ASP A 111 -18.40 3.52 -10.16
N GLY A 112 -18.35 3.25 -11.46
CA GLY A 112 -18.63 1.93 -12.01
C GLY A 112 -17.60 0.89 -11.58
N LYS A 113 -16.30 1.24 -11.61
CA LYS A 113 -15.22 0.36 -11.15
C LYS A 113 -15.29 0.07 -9.65
N ARG A 114 -15.67 1.07 -8.84
CA ARG A 114 -15.92 0.92 -7.41
C ARG A 114 -17.10 -0.03 -7.17
N ALA A 115 -18.23 0.19 -7.85
CA ALA A 115 -19.38 -0.70 -7.75
C ALA A 115 -19.03 -2.15 -8.15
N ALA A 116 -18.31 -2.33 -9.26
CA ALA A 116 -17.86 -3.63 -9.73
C ALA A 116 -17.00 -4.37 -8.70
N MET A 117 -16.08 -3.66 -8.01
CA MET A 117 -15.32 -4.22 -6.89
C MET A 117 -16.25 -4.74 -5.79
N PHE A 118 -17.18 -3.91 -5.32
CA PHE A 118 -18.08 -4.26 -4.21
C PHE A 118 -19.13 -5.32 -4.57
N ASN A 119 -19.42 -5.48 -5.85
CA ASN A 119 -20.28 -6.54 -6.38
C ASN A 119 -19.56 -7.88 -6.61
N GLY A 120 -18.25 -7.96 -6.33
CA GLY A 120 -17.49 -9.19 -6.52
C GLY A 120 -17.16 -9.51 -7.98
N GLU A 121 -17.21 -8.51 -8.88
CA GLU A 121 -16.89 -8.71 -10.29
C GLU A 121 -15.39 -8.96 -10.49
N HIS A 122 -15.04 -9.62 -11.60
CA HIS A 122 -13.67 -10.01 -11.94
C HIS A 122 -12.86 -8.83 -12.50
N ILE A 123 -12.60 -7.84 -11.66
CA ILE A 123 -11.85 -6.64 -12.04
C ILE A 123 -10.34 -6.86 -12.10
N ASN A 124 -9.81 -7.94 -11.49
CA ASN A 124 -8.45 -8.41 -11.75
C ASN A 124 -8.47 -9.27 -13.02
N ASN A 125 -8.50 -8.60 -14.17
CA ASN A 125 -8.76 -9.23 -15.45
C ASN A 125 -7.60 -10.09 -15.98
N THR A 126 -6.35 -9.79 -15.61
CA THR A 126 -5.18 -10.56 -16.07
C THR A 126 -5.04 -11.91 -15.37
N GLU A 127 -5.69 -12.08 -14.22
CA GLU A 127 -5.77 -13.35 -13.50
C GLU A 127 -7.20 -13.94 -13.45
N ASP A 128 -8.17 -13.27 -14.07
CA ASP A 128 -9.60 -13.59 -14.02
C ASP A 128 -10.12 -13.82 -12.58
N ARG A 129 -10.01 -12.79 -11.74
CA ARG A 129 -10.40 -12.86 -10.33
C ARG A 129 -11.20 -11.66 -9.87
N ALA A 130 -12.11 -11.91 -8.94
CA ALA A 130 -12.67 -10.87 -8.09
C ALA A 130 -11.60 -10.26 -7.16
N VAL A 131 -11.92 -9.07 -6.64
CA VAL A 131 -11.12 -8.36 -5.64
C VAL A 131 -12.02 -8.05 -4.45
N GLY A 132 -11.91 -8.87 -3.41
CA GLY A 132 -12.92 -8.94 -2.34
C GLY A 132 -12.43 -8.56 -0.94
N HIS A 133 -11.32 -7.85 -0.78
CA HIS A 133 -10.72 -7.61 0.55
C HIS A 133 -11.66 -6.86 1.52
N PHE A 134 -12.60 -6.04 1.03
CA PHE A 134 -13.67 -5.44 1.83
C PHE A 134 -14.62 -6.49 2.45
N ALA A 135 -14.83 -7.65 1.82
CA ALA A 135 -15.67 -8.72 2.35
C ALA A 135 -15.09 -9.35 3.63
N LEU A 136 -13.76 -9.27 3.82
CA LEU A 136 -13.06 -9.77 5.02
C LEU A 136 -13.46 -9.04 6.29
N ARG A 137 -13.96 -7.81 6.16
CA ARG A 137 -14.37 -6.95 7.28
C ARG A 137 -15.85 -6.58 7.24
N ALA A 138 -16.62 -7.16 6.31
CA ALA A 138 -18.06 -6.94 6.22
C ALA A 138 -18.80 -7.44 7.48
N ALA A 139 -19.92 -6.79 7.81
CA ALA A 139 -20.72 -7.16 8.97
C ALA A 139 -21.35 -8.55 8.81
N ALA A 140 -21.43 -9.29 9.91
CA ALA A 140 -22.14 -10.56 9.95
C ALA A 140 -23.59 -10.36 9.49
N GLY A 141 -24.10 -11.27 8.65
CA GLY A 141 -25.45 -11.20 8.09
C GLY A 141 -25.59 -10.32 6.85
N THR A 142 -24.54 -9.60 6.42
CA THR A 142 -24.48 -9.07 5.04
C THR A 142 -24.09 -10.19 4.07
N SER A 143 -24.34 -9.98 2.77
CA SER A 143 -24.05 -10.97 1.74
C SER A 143 -23.33 -10.31 0.57
N VAL A 144 -22.24 -10.94 0.13
CA VAL A 144 -21.48 -10.54 -1.06
C VAL A 144 -21.19 -11.81 -1.85
N MET A 145 -21.72 -11.91 -3.06
CA MET A 145 -21.55 -13.07 -3.91
C MET A 145 -20.25 -12.96 -4.70
N ILE A 146 -19.31 -13.87 -4.46
CA ILE A 146 -18.06 -13.99 -5.23
C ILE A 146 -17.95 -15.44 -5.70
N ASP A 147 -17.74 -15.65 -7.00
CA ASP A 147 -17.62 -17.00 -7.59
C ASP A 147 -18.81 -17.92 -7.23
N GLY A 148 -20.02 -17.36 -7.12
CA GLY A 148 -21.24 -18.10 -6.77
C GLY A 148 -21.37 -18.52 -5.30
N ARG A 149 -20.48 -18.06 -4.42
CA ARG A 149 -20.53 -18.29 -2.96
C ARG A 149 -20.73 -16.99 -2.20
N ASP A 150 -21.40 -17.07 -1.05
CA ASP A 150 -21.48 -15.95 -0.12
C ASP A 150 -20.13 -15.82 0.61
N ALA A 151 -19.32 -14.86 0.15
CA ALA A 151 -18.00 -14.61 0.69
C ALA A 151 -18.04 -14.16 2.15
N VAL A 152 -19.07 -13.42 2.56
CA VAL A 152 -19.19 -12.92 3.94
C VAL A 152 -19.48 -14.09 4.89
N ALA A 153 -20.36 -15.00 4.50
CA ALA A 153 -20.62 -16.21 5.29
C ALA A 153 -19.35 -17.07 5.47
N ASP A 154 -18.62 -17.34 4.38
CA ASP A 154 -17.36 -18.07 4.43
C ASP A 154 -16.31 -17.35 5.31
N VAL A 155 -16.25 -16.01 5.27
CA VAL A 155 -15.38 -15.19 6.13
C VAL A 155 -15.70 -15.35 7.60
N HIS A 156 -16.98 -15.24 7.98
CA HIS A 156 -17.39 -15.34 9.39
C HIS A 156 -17.21 -16.74 9.97
N GLU A 157 -17.26 -17.79 9.15
CA GLU A 157 -16.85 -19.15 9.56
C GLU A 157 -15.38 -19.17 10.00
N VAL A 158 -14.48 -18.63 9.17
CA VAL A 158 -13.04 -18.56 9.49
C VAL A 158 -12.80 -17.66 10.70
N LEU A 159 -13.44 -16.50 10.79
CA LEU A 159 -13.31 -15.61 11.95
C LEU A 159 -13.79 -16.27 13.24
N THR A 160 -14.88 -17.03 13.21
CA THR A 160 -15.37 -17.82 14.35
C THR A 160 -14.34 -18.86 14.78
N LYS A 161 -13.73 -19.55 13.81
CA LYS A 161 -12.65 -20.51 14.08
C LYS A 161 -11.42 -19.83 14.70
N ILE A 162 -11.04 -18.66 14.20
CA ILE A 162 -9.91 -17.86 14.75
C ILE A 162 -10.20 -17.41 16.17
N LYS A 163 -11.42 -16.91 16.44
CA LYS A 163 -11.85 -16.53 17.78
C LYS A 163 -11.68 -17.70 18.75
N ALA A 164 -12.33 -18.83 18.46
CA ALA A 164 -12.27 -20.02 19.31
C ALA A 164 -10.83 -20.53 19.51
N PHE A 165 -10.00 -20.54 18.47
CA PHE A 165 -8.61 -20.97 18.58
C PHE A 165 -7.77 -20.01 19.44
N SER A 166 -7.87 -18.71 19.17
CA SER A 166 -7.11 -17.70 19.89
C SER A 166 -7.48 -17.65 21.37
N GLU A 167 -8.77 -17.76 21.71
CA GLU A 167 -9.25 -17.85 23.10
C GLU A 167 -8.69 -19.06 23.83
N LYS A 168 -8.70 -20.25 23.21
CA LYS A 168 -8.13 -21.48 23.80
C LYS A 168 -6.64 -21.36 24.08
N VAL A 169 -5.87 -20.78 23.16
CA VAL A 169 -4.43 -20.57 23.34
C VAL A 169 -4.16 -19.51 24.42
N ARG A 170 -4.94 -18.44 24.44
CA ARG A 170 -4.77 -17.32 25.40
C ARG A 170 -5.18 -17.70 26.81
N SER A 171 -6.24 -18.49 26.98
CA SER A 171 -6.71 -18.99 28.29
C SER A 171 -5.78 -20.04 28.90
N GLY A 172 -4.91 -20.66 28.08
CA GLY A 172 -4.06 -21.77 28.49
C GLY A 172 -4.79 -23.12 28.51
N GLU A 173 -6.01 -23.19 27.94
CA GLU A 173 -6.67 -24.46 27.63
C GLU A 173 -5.85 -25.25 26.60
N TRP A 174 -5.41 -24.57 25.53
CA TRP A 174 -4.46 -25.13 24.58
C TRP A 174 -3.03 -24.96 25.12
N LYS A 175 -2.40 -26.09 25.41
CA LYS A 175 -1.05 -26.18 25.96
C LYS A 175 -0.09 -26.73 24.92
N GLY A 176 1.17 -26.32 25.04
CA GLY A 176 2.28 -26.98 24.36
C GLY A 176 2.42 -28.43 24.83
N CYS A 177 3.27 -29.18 24.14
CA CYS A 177 3.42 -30.61 24.34
C CYS A 177 4.02 -31.02 25.69
N THR A 178 4.56 -30.07 26.45
CA THR A 178 5.02 -30.27 27.83
C THR A 178 4.00 -29.82 28.88
N GLY A 179 2.78 -29.44 28.47
CA GLY A 179 1.71 -28.97 29.34
C GLY A 179 1.84 -27.49 29.75
N LYS A 180 2.85 -26.78 29.24
CA LYS A 180 3.03 -25.34 29.46
C LYS A 180 2.10 -24.52 28.54
N PRO A 181 1.60 -23.36 28.98
CA PRO A 181 0.83 -22.45 28.12
C PRO A 181 1.72 -21.85 27.01
N LEU A 182 1.16 -21.69 25.82
CA LEU A 182 1.86 -21.07 24.68
C LEU A 182 1.72 -19.54 24.78
N LYS A 183 2.86 -18.87 25.05
CA LYS A 183 2.93 -17.42 25.28
C LYS A 183 3.70 -16.68 24.20
N THR A 184 4.58 -17.37 23.48
CA THR A 184 5.33 -16.80 22.37
C THR A 184 4.74 -17.30 21.06
N ILE A 185 4.48 -16.37 20.14
CA ILE A 185 4.04 -16.65 18.78
C ILE A 185 5.16 -16.23 17.83
N ILE A 186 5.57 -17.12 16.93
CA ILE A 186 6.43 -16.77 15.80
C ILE A 186 5.62 -16.93 14.51
N ALA A 187 5.28 -15.81 13.88
CA ALA A 187 4.58 -15.79 12.60
C ALA A 187 5.58 -15.76 11.44
N ILE A 188 5.50 -16.71 10.52
CA ILE A 188 6.37 -16.79 9.35
C ILE A 188 5.60 -16.33 8.11
N GLY A 189 6.12 -15.35 7.39
CA GLY A 189 5.52 -14.85 6.15
C GLY A 189 6.40 -13.80 5.50
N ILE A 190 6.29 -13.62 4.18
CA ILE A 190 7.04 -12.60 3.44
C ILE A 190 6.09 -11.73 2.61
N GLY A 191 6.46 -10.46 2.42
CA GLY A 191 5.62 -9.47 1.74
C GLY A 191 4.28 -9.32 2.46
N GLY A 192 3.18 -9.53 1.74
CA GLY A 192 1.82 -9.30 2.25
C GLY A 192 1.43 -10.24 3.40
N SER A 193 2.09 -11.39 3.53
CA SER A 193 1.91 -12.33 4.65
C SER A 193 2.50 -11.82 5.97
N TYR A 194 3.17 -10.66 5.99
CA TYR A 194 3.91 -10.14 7.15
C TYR A 194 3.78 -8.63 7.32
N LEU A 195 3.94 -7.83 6.26
CA LEU A 195 4.04 -6.37 6.37
C LEU A 195 2.79 -5.74 6.99
N GLY A 196 1.59 -6.14 6.56
CA GLY A 196 0.34 -5.67 7.16
C GLY A 196 0.20 -6.10 8.62
N PRO A 197 0.34 -7.41 8.95
CA PRO A 197 0.34 -7.87 10.34
C PRO A 197 1.36 -7.16 11.25
N GLU A 198 2.59 -6.92 10.78
CA GLU A 198 3.61 -6.23 11.59
C GLU A 198 3.28 -4.75 11.78
N PHE A 199 2.74 -4.08 10.76
CA PHE A 199 2.22 -2.73 10.88
C PHE A 199 1.17 -2.64 12.02
N VAL A 200 0.14 -3.48 11.98
CA VAL A 200 -0.93 -3.45 13.00
C VAL A 200 -0.37 -3.82 14.38
N PHE A 201 0.57 -4.76 14.44
CA PHE A 201 1.26 -5.12 15.67
C PHE A 201 2.00 -3.93 16.29
N GLU A 202 2.89 -3.26 15.56
CA GLU A 202 3.60 -2.11 16.14
C GLU A 202 2.66 -0.94 16.44
N ALA A 203 1.62 -0.71 15.62
CA ALA A 203 0.65 0.37 15.79
C ALA A 203 -0.15 0.27 17.09
N LEU A 204 -0.50 -0.95 17.55
CA LEU A 204 -1.34 -1.17 18.73
C LEU A 204 -0.55 -1.52 19.99
N LYS A 205 0.77 -1.67 19.89
CA LYS A 205 1.64 -2.15 20.97
C LYS A 205 1.57 -1.34 22.27
N LYS A 206 1.25 -0.04 22.17
CA LYS A 206 1.10 0.88 23.31
C LYS A 206 -0.30 1.44 23.49
N GLU A 207 -1.27 1.01 22.68
CA GLU A 207 -2.66 1.31 22.95
C GLU A 207 -3.10 0.54 24.20
N LYS A 208 -3.75 1.23 25.13
CA LYS A 208 -4.02 0.74 26.49
C LYS A 208 -4.78 -0.60 26.52
N THR A 209 -5.81 -0.75 25.67
CA THR A 209 -6.64 -1.95 25.61
C THR A 209 -5.85 -3.13 25.02
N ALA A 210 -5.16 -2.89 23.91
CA ALA A 210 -4.32 -3.88 23.24
C ALA A 210 -3.11 -4.30 24.10
N GLU A 211 -2.39 -3.36 24.71
CA GLU A 211 -1.26 -3.63 25.61
C GLU A 211 -1.70 -4.48 26.80
N GLY A 212 -2.83 -4.12 27.43
CA GLY A 212 -3.42 -4.92 28.50
C GLY A 212 -3.76 -6.34 28.06
N ALA A 213 -4.36 -6.50 26.88
CA ALA A 213 -4.73 -7.80 26.33
C ALA A 213 -3.51 -8.65 25.88
N ALA A 214 -2.36 -8.00 25.62
CA ALA A 214 -1.10 -8.65 25.25
C ALA A 214 -0.20 -9.01 26.44
N GLN A 215 -0.59 -8.68 27.67
CA GLN A 215 0.26 -8.84 28.85
C GLN A 215 0.82 -10.26 28.99
N GLY A 216 2.14 -10.37 29.10
CA GLY A 216 2.84 -11.64 29.26
C GLY A 216 2.88 -12.53 28.01
N ARG A 217 2.55 -11.97 26.84
CA ARG A 217 2.62 -12.64 25.54
C ARG A 217 3.65 -11.94 24.65
N THR A 218 4.20 -12.69 23.70
CA THR A 218 5.19 -12.20 22.75
C THR A 218 4.77 -12.61 21.35
N LEU A 219 4.77 -11.68 20.40
CA LEU A 219 4.65 -11.97 18.97
C LEU A 219 5.93 -11.53 18.29
N LYS A 220 6.53 -12.42 17.50
CA LYS A 220 7.68 -12.16 16.64
C LYS A 220 7.33 -12.54 15.21
N PHE A 221 7.93 -11.85 14.26
CA PHE A 221 7.79 -12.14 12.85
C PHE A 221 9.11 -12.64 12.27
N LEU A 222 9.03 -13.62 11.38
CA LEU A 222 10.15 -14.19 10.63
C LEU A 222 9.82 -14.09 9.14
N ALA A 223 10.54 -13.23 8.41
CA ALA A 223 10.22 -12.93 7.03
C ALA A 223 11.36 -13.27 6.06
N ASN A 224 12.57 -12.81 6.37
CA ASN A 224 13.71 -12.97 5.47
C ASN A 224 14.23 -14.42 5.52
N VAL A 225 14.69 -14.93 4.38
CA VAL A 225 15.33 -16.25 4.28
C VAL A 225 16.77 -16.24 4.80
N ASP A 226 17.34 -15.05 5.00
CA ASP A 226 18.62 -14.87 5.69
C ASP A 226 18.56 -15.54 7.09
N PRO A 227 19.46 -16.48 7.41
CA PRO A 227 19.48 -17.16 8.70
C PRO A 227 19.62 -16.22 9.90
N ILE A 228 20.08 -14.97 9.73
CA ILE A 228 20.06 -13.95 10.78
C ILE A 228 18.65 -13.69 11.29
N ASP A 229 17.63 -13.73 10.42
CA ASP A 229 16.25 -13.47 10.83
C ASP A 229 15.69 -14.62 11.69
N ILE A 230 16.07 -15.87 11.39
CA ILE A 230 15.77 -17.03 12.26
C ILE A 230 16.44 -16.85 13.63
N ALA A 231 17.71 -16.45 13.66
CA ALA A 231 18.43 -16.23 14.90
C ALA A 231 17.71 -15.16 15.76
N ARG A 232 17.33 -14.03 15.17
CA ARG A 232 16.56 -12.97 15.85
C ARG A 232 15.18 -13.43 16.32
N ALA A 233 14.48 -14.22 15.49
CA ALA A 233 13.16 -14.75 15.82
C ALA A 233 13.20 -15.74 16.99
N THR A 234 14.27 -16.51 17.12
CA THR A 234 14.43 -17.56 18.15
C THR A 234 15.25 -17.13 19.38
N GLU A 235 15.90 -15.96 19.33
CA GLU A 235 16.69 -15.42 20.44
C GLU A 235 15.85 -15.22 21.70
N GLY A 236 16.28 -15.86 22.79
CA GLY A 236 15.63 -15.79 24.10
C GLY A 236 14.26 -16.49 24.18
N VAL A 237 13.90 -17.28 23.17
CA VAL A 237 12.59 -17.94 23.09
C VAL A 237 12.67 -19.40 23.57
N ASP A 238 11.74 -19.81 24.45
CA ASP A 238 11.58 -21.21 24.89
C ASP A 238 10.69 -22.00 23.89
N PRO A 239 11.22 -23.01 23.19
CA PRO A 239 10.46 -23.88 22.30
C PRO A 239 9.20 -24.48 22.93
N GLU A 240 9.24 -24.85 24.21
CA GLU A 240 8.12 -25.48 24.92
C GLU A 240 6.92 -24.54 25.15
N THR A 241 7.10 -23.23 24.99
CA THR A 241 6.06 -22.21 25.17
C THR A 241 5.74 -21.44 23.88
N THR A 242 6.21 -21.96 22.73
CA THR A 242 6.15 -21.26 21.44
C THR A 242 5.19 -21.91 20.45
N LEU A 243 4.26 -21.14 19.90
CA LEU A 243 3.44 -21.51 18.75
C LEU A 243 4.02 -20.87 17.48
N VAL A 244 4.23 -21.67 16.44
CA VAL A 244 4.66 -21.18 15.12
C VAL A 244 3.46 -21.13 14.19
N VAL A 245 3.21 -19.98 13.59
CA VAL A 245 2.13 -19.76 12.62
C VAL A 245 2.74 -19.56 11.24
N ILE A 246 2.50 -20.49 10.32
CA ILE A 246 3.08 -20.46 8.96
C ILE A 246 2.06 -19.83 8.01
N VAL A 247 2.38 -18.67 7.44
CA VAL A 247 1.48 -17.85 6.63
C VAL A 247 1.92 -17.84 5.17
N SER A 248 1.30 -18.68 4.35
CA SER A 248 1.63 -18.81 2.93
C SER A 248 0.44 -19.32 2.12
N LYS A 249 -0.07 -18.50 1.19
CA LYS A 249 -1.21 -18.87 0.30
C LYS A 249 -1.00 -20.21 -0.38
N THR A 250 0.13 -20.36 -1.06
CA THR A 250 0.45 -21.54 -1.88
C THR A 250 1.15 -22.65 -1.10
N PHE A 251 1.63 -22.33 0.10
CA PHE A 251 2.49 -23.17 0.93
C PHE A 251 3.74 -23.67 0.18
N THR A 252 4.24 -22.86 -0.77
CA THR A 252 5.41 -23.21 -1.62
C THR A 252 6.42 -22.09 -1.78
N THR A 253 6.15 -20.90 -1.20
CA THR A 253 7.09 -19.78 -1.23
C THR A 253 8.44 -20.22 -0.66
N ALA A 254 9.51 -20.10 -1.45
CA ALA A 254 10.80 -20.74 -1.15
C ALA A 254 11.37 -20.30 0.20
N GLU A 255 11.33 -18.99 0.45
CA GLU A 255 11.77 -18.32 1.68
C GLU A 255 10.96 -18.81 2.88
N THR A 256 9.64 -18.67 2.82
CA THR A 256 8.72 -19.08 3.90
C THR A 256 8.85 -20.56 4.22
N MET A 257 8.96 -21.43 3.22
CA MET A 257 9.04 -22.87 3.45
C MET A 257 10.41 -23.33 3.97
N LEU A 258 11.49 -22.64 3.61
CA LEU A 258 12.79 -22.91 4.22
C LEU A 258 12.78 -22.49 5.69
N ASN A 259 12.26 -21.29 6.00
CA ASN A 259 12.09 -20.82 7.37
C ASN A 259 11.18 -21.73 8.20
N ALA A 260 10.06 -22.19 7.63
CA ALA A 260 9.16 -23.13 8.29
C ALA A 260 9.85 -24.45 8.63
N ARG A 261 10.64 -25.03 7.70
CA ARG A 261 11.43 -26.24 7.98
C ARG A 261 12.51 -25.98 9.05
N SER A 262 13.15 -24.81 9.02
CA SER A 262 14.14 -24.43 10.03
C SER A 262 13.53 -24.29 11.42
N LEU A 263 12.38 -23.63 11.56
CA LEU A 263 11.68 -23.52 12.85
C LEU A 263 11.09 -24.87 13.31
N LYS A 264 10.59 -25.69 12.38
CA LYS A 264 10.21 -27.07 12.67
C LYS A 264 11.37 -27.85 13.27
N ASN A 265 12.56 -27.76 12.66
CA ASN A 265 13.76 -28.40 13.19
C ASN A 265 14.16 -27.83 14.56
N TRP A 266 14.13 -26.50 14.72
CA TRP A 266 14.41 -25.83 15.98
C TRP A 266 13.46 -26.27 17.12
N LEU A 267 12.15 -26.39 16.85
CA LEU A 267 11.18 -26.92 17.81
C LEU A 267 11.52 -28.36 18.22
N LEU A 268 11.77 -29.24 17.25
CA LEU A 268 12.06 -30.66 17.52
C LEU A 268 13.38 -30.85 18.29
N GLN A 269 14.41 -30.04 17.99
CA GLN A 269 15.67 -30.05 18.74
C GLN A 269 15.51 -29.47 20.14
N GLY A 270 14.65 -28.47 20.29
CA GLY A 270 14.34 -27.83 21.56
C GLY A 270 13.49 -28.69 22.50
N ILE A 271 12.74 -29.65 21.97
CA ILE A 271 11.85 -30.53 22.73
C ILE A 271 12.15 -32.01 22.40
N PRO A 272 13.36 -32.52 22.71
CA PRO A 272 13.82 -33.82 22.21
C PRO A 272 13.17 -35.03 22.90
N ARG A 273 12.43 -34.81 24.00
CA ARG A 273 11.84 -35.87 24.83
C ARG A 273 10.39 -36.20 24.49
N VAL A 274 9.79 -35.48 23.55
CA VAL A 274 8.41 -35.67 23.11
C VAL A 274 8.40 -36.21 21.69
N ASP A 275 7.44 -37.08 21.37
CA ASP A 275 7.27 -37.58 20.01
C ASP A 275 7.12 -36.42 19.01
N PRO A 276 7.88 -36.42 17.89
CA PRO A 276 7.81 -35.34 16.91
C PRO A 276 6.40 -35.01 16.43
N SER A 277 5.54 -36.00 16.20
CA SER A 277 4.18 -35.75 15.72
C SER A 277 3.33 -34.99 16.73
N VAL A 278 3.57 -35.20 18.04
CA VAL A 278 2.90 -34.49 19.12
C VAL A 278 3.39 -33.05 19.21
N VAL A 279 4.71 -32.83 19.09
CA VAL A 279 5.31 -31.48 19.03
C VAL A 279 4.68 -30.68 17.90
N LEU A 280 4.65 -31.22 16.68
CA LEU A 280 4.13 -30.52 15.51
C LEU A 280 2.64 -30.18 15.67
N ARG A 281 1.83 -31.12 16.16
CA ARG A 281 0.39 -30.93 16.34
C ARG A 281 0.06 -29.78 17.30
N GLN A 282 0.83 -29.63 18.39
CA GLN A 282 0.55 -28.64 19.43
C GLN A 282 1.23 -27.29 19.22
N HIS A 283 2.34 -27.25 18.46
CA HIS A 283 3.17 -26.06 18.27
C HIS A 283 3.10 -25.46 16.87
N LEU A 284 2.38 -26.07 15.91
CA LEU A 284 2.21 -25.52 14.57
C LEU A 284 0.74 -25.18 14.26
N ALA A 285 0.57 -24.04 13.60
CA ALA A 285 -0.65 -23.65 12.90
C ALA A 285 -0.29 -23.09 11.51
N ALA A 286 -1.24 -23.08 10.58
CA ALA A 286 -1.04 -22.53 9.25
C ALA A 286 -2.18 -21.62 8.80
N VAL A 287 -1.82 -20.62 8.02
CA VAL A 287 -2.74 -19.81 7.23
C VAL A 287 -2.43 -20.07 5.75
N SER A 288 -3.31 -20.80 5.07
CA SER A 288 -3.05 -21.34 3.74
C SER A 288 -4.33 -21.82 3.07
N THR A 289 -4.32 -21.88 1.73
CA THR A 289 -5.37 -22.52 0.94
C THR A 289 -4.95 -23.92 0.45
N ALA A 290 -3.71 -24.34 0.73
CA ALA A 290 -3.13 -25.61 0.27
C ALA A 290 -3.17 -26.68 1.38
N LEU A 291 -4.36 -27.22 1.64
CA LEU A 291 -4.61 -28.17 2.74
C LEU A 291 -3.69 -29.40 2.69
N ASP A 292 -3.57 -30.04 1.52
CA ASP A 292 -2.72 -31.23 1.35
C ASP A 292 -1.26 -30.98 1.77
N LYS A 293 -0.71 -29.80 1.43
CA LYS A 293 0.67 -29.45 1.77
C LYS A 293 0.85 -29.11 3.24
N THR A 294 -0.18 -28.54 3.87
CA THR A 294 -0.14 -28.29 5.32
C THR A 294 -0.20 -29.61 6.11
N GLU A 295 -0.99 -30.57 5.64
CA GLU A 295 -1.06 -31.91 6.22
C GLU A 295 0.26 -32.68 6.03
N GLU A 296 0.83 -32.67 4.82
CA GLU A 296 2.16 -33.26 4.54
C GLU A 296 3.25 -32.67 5.44
N PHE A 297 3.16 -31.38 5.78
CA PHE A 297 4.09 -30.72 6.68
C PHE A 297 3.94 -31.18 8.14
N GLY A 298 2.82 -31.82 8.50
CA GLY A 298 2.49 -32.32 9.83
C GLY A 298 1.64 -31.35 10.67
N ILE A 299 0.89 -30.45 10.03
CA ILE A 299 0.00 -29.51 10.71
C ILE A 299 -1.39 -30.14 10.82
N ASP A 300 -1.97 -30.11 12.02
CA ASP A 300 -3.34 -30.58 12.23
C ASP A 300 -4.31 -29.73 11.39
N SER A 301 -5.22 -30.37 10.66
CA SER A 301 -6.21 -29.68 9.81
C SER A 301 -7.10 -28.71 10.61
N ASN A 302 -7.32 -28.98 11.90
CA ASN A 302 -8.03 -28.07 12.79
C ASN A 302 -7.25 -26.77 13.04
N ASN A 303 -5.93 -26.77 12.88
CA ASN A 303 -5.03 -25.62 13.04
C ASN A 303 -4.70 -24.94 11.70
N VAL A 304 -5.43 -25.26 10.63
CA VAL A 304 -5.30 -24.60 9.32
C VAL A 304 -6.44 -23.62 9.11
N PHE A 305 -6.11 -22.37 8.82
CA PHE A 305 -7.04 -21.28 8.59
C PHE A 305 -6.99 -20.86 7.12
N GLY A 306 -8.11 -21.09 6.43
CA GLY A 306 -8.24 -20.79 5.01
C GLY A 306 -8.41 -19.28 4.74
N PHE A 307 -8.19 -18.92 3.48
CA PHE A 307 -8.60 -17.65 2.89
C PHE A 307 -8.77 -17.85 1.38
N TRP A 308 -9.07 -16.81 0.61
CA TRP A 308 -9.59 -16.97 -0.75
C TRP A 308 -8.66 -16.42 -1.85
N ASN A 309 -8.89 -16.87 -3.09
CA ASN A 309 -8.18 -16.42 -4.29
C ASN A 309 -8.32 -14.90 -4.52
N TRP A 310 -9.49 -14.33 -4.25
CA TRP A 310 -9.86 -12.91 -4.37
C TRP A 310 -9.23 -12.00 -3.29
N VAL A 311 -8.49 -12.58 -2.34
CA VAL A 311 -7.63 -11.85 -1.40
C VAL A 311 -6.22 -11.74 -1.98
N GLY A 312 -5.86 -10.53 -2.40
CA GLY A 312 -4.50 -10.18 -2.79
C GLY A 312 -3.57 -10.14 -1.57
N GLY A 313 -2.30 -10.54 -1.73
CA GLY A 313 -1.36 -10.65 -0.61
C GLY A 313 -1.19 -9.34 0.17
N ARG A 314 -1.00 -8.22 -0.53
CA ARG A 314 -0.87 -6.88 0.07
C ARG A 314 -2.17 -6.31 0.66
N PHE A 315 -3.31 -6.96 0.44
CA PHE A 315 -4.64 -6.61 0.97
C PHE A 315 -5.17 -7.68 1.94
N SER A 316 -4.28 -8.49 2.54
CA SER A 316 -4.67 -9.71 3.25
C SER A 316 -4.72 -9.61 4.77
N VAL A 317 -4.30 -8.49 5.38
CA VAL A 317 -4.19 -8.37 6.85
C VAL A 317 -5.53 -8.59 7.57
N CYS A 318 -6.66 -8.20 6.97
CA CYS A 318 -8.01 -8.46 7.51
C CYS A 318 -8.46 -9.93 7.40
N SER A 319 -7.73 -10.78 6.67
CA SER A 319 -8.01 -12.22 6.58
C SER A 319 -7.31 -12.98 7.72
N ALA A 320 -7.36 -14.32 7.68
CA ALA A 320 -6.59 -15.18 8.57
C ALA A 320 -5.09 -14.81 8.64
N VAL A 321 -4.52 -14.18 7.60
CA VAL A 321 -3.11 -13.73 7.55
C VAL A 321 -2.75 -12.83 8.73
N GLY A 322 -3.55 -11.79 9.00
CA GLY A 322 -3.35 -10.94 10.18
C GLY A 322 -4.16 -11.41 11.37
N MET A 323 -5.40 -11.85 11.15
CA MET A 323 -6.33 -12.17 12.24
C MET A 323 -5.84 -13.32 13.12
N VAL A 324 -5.14 -14.33 12.59
CA VAL A 324 -4.58 -15.41 13.43
C VAL A 324 -3.48 -14.90 14.38
N PRO A 325 -2.33 -14.39 13.90
CA PRO A 325 -1.25 -13.97 14.79
C PRO A 325 -1.65 -12.80 15.70
N LEU A 326 -2.43 -11.85 15.20
CA LEU A 326 -2.84 -10.68 15.97
C LEU A 326 -3.88 -11.03 17.04
N SER A 327 -4.88 -11.89 16.74
CA SER A 327 -5.83 -12.33 17.78
C SER A 327 -5.15 -13.21 18.82
N LEU A 328 -4.15 -14.01 18.44
CA LEU A 328 -3.33 -14.75 19.41
C LEU A 328 -2.59 -13.80 20.36
N HIS A 329 -2.20 -12.61 19.92
CA HIS A 329 -1.43 -11.65 20.72
C HIS A 329 -2.32 -10.66 21.49
N TYR A 330 -3.22 -9.94 20.80
CA TYR A 330 -4.10 -8.91 21.37
C TYR A 330 -5.49 -9.39 21.76
N GLY A 331 -5.88 -10.62 21.41
CA GLY A 331 -7.24 -11.10 21.58
C GLY A 331 -8.15 -10.74 20.39
N PHE A 332 -9.21 -11.51 20.22
CA PHE A 332 -10.10 -11.37 19.07
C PHE A 332 -10.92 -10.08 19.14
N GLU A 333 -11.33 -9.65 20.33
CA GLU A 333 -12.17 -8.46 20.55
C GLU A 333 -11.47 -7.16 20.12
N VAL A 334 -10.14 -7.08 20.31
CA VAL A 334 -9.32 -5.96 19.82
C VAL A 334 -9.29 -5.98 18.29
N MET A 335 -9.12 -7.16 17.70
CA MET A 335 -9.03 -7.31 16.25
C MET A 335 -10.38 -7.15 15.55
N GLU A 336 -11.49 -7.45 16.22
CA GLU A 336 -12.84 -7.17 15.72
C GLU A 336 -13.09 -5.66 15.60
N GLN A 337 -12.61 -4.84 16.55
CA GLN A 337 -12.66 -3.38 16.44
C GLN A 337 -11.84 -2.86 15.25
N PHE A 338 -10.67 -3.47 15.00
CA PHE A 338 -9.87 -3.17 13.82
C PHE A 338 -10.62 -3.48 12.50
N LEU A 339 -11.27 -4.64 12.40
CA LEU A 339 -12.12 -4.95 11.24
C LEU A 339 -13.29 -3.97 11.12
N ALA A 340 -13.92 -3.58 12.24
CA ALA A 340 -15.01 -2.62 12.24
C ALA A 340 -14.59 -1.24 11.71
N GLY A 341 -13.39 -0.77 12.04
CA GLY A 341 -12.84 0.49 11.51
C GLY A 341 -12.52 0.41 10.03
N CYS A 342 -11.99 -0.71 9.56
CA CYS A 342 -11.81 -0.92 8.13
C CYS A 342 -13.15 -0.88 7.38
N ARG A 343 -14.18 -1.53 7.93
CA ARG A 343 -15.54 -1.57 7.37
C ARG A 343 -16.18 -0.19 7.31
N ASP A 344 -15.98 0.61 8.35
CA ASP A 344 -16.50 1.98 8.40
C ASP A 344 -15.96 2.80 7.22
N MET A 345 -14.66 2.71 6.95
CA MET A 345 -14.04 3.37 5.80
C MET A 345 -14.43 2.73 4.46
N ASP A 346 -14.69 1.43 4.39
CA ASP A 346 -15.28 0.81 3.18
C ASP A 346 -16.64 1.41 2.83
N GLN A 347 -17.49 1.62 3.85
CA GLN A 347 -18.81 2.23 3.65
C GLN A 347 -18.68 3.70 3.23
N HIS A 348 -17.72 4.44 3.79
CA HIS A 348 -17.41 5.79 3.33
C HIS A 348 -16.96 5.79 1.86
N PHE A 349 -15.99 4.94 1.52
CA PHE A 349 -15.46 4.84 0.17
C PHE A 349 -16.55 4.50 -0.85
N LEU A 350 -17.43 3.55 -0.53
CA LEU A 350 -18.52 3.13 -1.41
C LEU A 350 -19.59 4.21 -1.63
N ASN A 351 -19.98 4.92 -0.57
CA ASN A 351 -21.21 5.71 -0.57
C ASN A 351 -21.00 7.23 -0.64
N ALA A 352 -19.85 7.75 -0.21
CA ALA A 352 -19.64 9.20 -0.16
C ALA A 352 -19.43 9.81 -1.55
N PRO A 353 -19.98 11.02 -1.82
CA PRO A 353 -19.70 11.78 -3.04
C PRO A 353 -18.21 12.04 -3.22
N ILE A 354 -17.72 12.08 -4.47
CA ILE A 354 -16.29 12.25 -4.80
C ILE A 354 -15.62 13.39 -3.99
N ARG A 355 -16.28 14.55 -3.88
CA ARG A 355 -15.76 15.73 -3.17
C ARG A 355 -15.70 15.62 -1.64
N GLN A 356 -16.28 14.58 -1.06
CA GLN A 356 -16.28 14.31 0.39
C GLN A 356 -15.58 12.97 0.71
N ASN A 357 -15.21 12.21 -0.32
CA ASN A 357 -14.70 10.86 -0.19
C ASN A 357 -13.18 10.88 -0.01
N ILE A 358 -12.72 10.67 1.23
CA ILE A 358 -11.30 10.83 1.64
C ILE A 358 -10.36 9.99 0.75
N PRO A 359 -10.57 8.67 0.58
CA PRO A 359 -9.70 7.87 -0.29
C PRO A 359 -9.69 8.34 -1.75
N VAL A 360 -10.84 8.77 -2.29
CA VAL A 360 -10.94 9.26 -3.67
C VAL A 360 -10.17 10.57 -3.83
N LEU A 361 -10.35 11.53 -2.93
CA LEU A 361 -9.62 12.80 -2.94
C LEU A 361 -8.11 12.56 -2.89
N MET A 362 -7.65 11.71 -1.98
CA MET A 362 -6.22 11.37 -1.86
C MET A 362 -5.68 10.69 -3.13
N GLY A 363 -6.47 9.82 -3.76
CA GLY A 363 -6.09 9.15 -5.00
C GLY A 363 -5.98 10.12 -6.17
N LEU A 364 -6.95 11.03 -6.33
CA LEU A 364 -6.95 12.06 -7.37
C LEU A 364 -5.80 13.06 -7.19
N LEU A 365 -5.50 13.47 -5.95
CA LEU A 365 -4.35 14.32 -5.65
C LEU A 365 -3.02 13.62 -5.95
N GLY A 366 -2.93 12.31 -5.71
CA GLY A 366 -1.79 11.50 -6.13
C GLY A 366 -1.60 11.53 -7.65
N VAL A 367 -2.66 11.26 -8.42
CA VAL A 367 -2.62 11.35 -9.90
C VAL A 367 -2.25 12.76 -10.37
N TRP A 368 -2.81 13.80 -9.74
CA TRP A 368 -2.47 15.20 -10.04
C TRP A 368 -0.96 15.46 -9.90
N ASN A 369 -0.41 15.10 -8.74
CA ASN A 369 0.99 15.30 -8.43
C ASN A 369 1.91 14.48 -9.35
N SER A 370 1.60 13.21 -9.57
CA SER A 370 2.47 12.32 -10.35
C SER A 370 2.38 12.54 -11.85
N SER A 371 1.17 12.59 -12.40
CA SER A 371 0.95 12.55 -13.85
C SER A 371 0.94 13.93 -14.50
N PHE A 372 0.64 15.00 -13.76
CA PHE A 372 0.54 16.35 -14.31
C PHE A 372 1.64 17.29 -13.79
N LEU A 373 1.95 17.23 -12.49
CA LEU A 373 3.05 18.03 -11.92
C LEU A 373 4.42 17.33 -11.98
N GLY A 374 4.46 16.05 -12.37
CA GLY A 374 5.71 15.30 -12.57
C GLY A 374 6.43 14.90 -11.28
N TYR A 375 5.73 14.87 -10.15
CA TYR A 375 6.30 14.47 -8.86
C TYR A 375 6.19 12.95 -8.69
N SER A 376 7.28 12.22 -8.94
CA SER A 376 7.30 10.76 -8.97
C SER A 376 7.51 10.06 -7.62
N SER A 377 7.59 10.82 -6.52
CA SER A 377 7.83 10.28 -5.18
C SER A 377 6.84 10.87 -4.18
N ARG A 378 6.48 10.09 -3.16
CA ARG A 378 5.60 10.52 -2.06
C ARG A 378 6.22 10.13 -0.72
N ALA A 379 6.20 11.07 0.22
CA ALA A 379 6.64 10.85 1.59
C ALA A 379 5.45 10.52 2.51
N LEU A 380 5.52 9.40 3.22
CA LEU A 380 4.56 9.01 4.26
C LEU A 380 5.12 9.36 5.64
N LEU A 381 4.54 10.36 6.29
CA LEU A 381 5.13 11.01 7.46
C LEU A 381 4.16 10.94 8.66
N PRO A 382 4.05 9.77 9.32
CA PRO A 382 3.25 9.66 10.52
C PRO A 382 3.93 10.36 11.70
N TYR A 383 3.31 11.39 12.26
CA TYR A 383 3.68 12.01 13.53
C TYR A 383 3.15 11.14 14.68
N CYS A 384 3.57 9.88 14.67
CA CYS A 384 3.22 8.85 15.62
C CYS A 384 4.23 7.71 15.52
N GLN A 385 5.06 7.53 16.55
CA GLN A 385 6.11 6.51 16.54
C GLN A 385 5.55 5.07 16.44
N ALA A 386 4.33 4.82 16.91
CA ALA A 386 3.69 3.51 16.79
C ALA A 386 3.46 3.09 15.33
N LEU A 387 3.39 4.05 14.39
CA LEU A 387 3.25 3.78 12.96
C LEU A 387 4.59 3.55 12.23
N LEU A 388 5.69 3.21 12.93
CA LEU A 388 7.01 3.03 12.32
C LEU A 388 7.07 1.97 11.20
N ARG A 389 6.10 1.05 11.14
CA ARG A 389 6.00 0.02 10.10
C ARG A 389 4.95 0.33 9.04
N PHE A 390 4.19 1.40 9.21
CA PHE A 390 3.16 1.79 8.25
C PHE A 390 3.74 2.17 6.88
N PRO A 391 4.82 2.99 6.75
CA PRO A 391 5.41 3.27 5.44
C PRO A 391 5.85 2.01 4.68
N ALA A 392 6.46 1.03 5.37
CA ALA A 392 6.89 -0.22 4.75
C ALA A 392 5.71 -1.08 4.26
N HIS A 393 4.58 -1.06 4.96
CA HIS A 393 3.36 -1.71 4.49
C HIS A 393 2.80 -1.01 3.24
N ILE A 394 2.66 0.31 3.27
CA ILE A 394 2.11 1.07 2.15
C ILE A 394 3.00 1.02 0.92
N GLN A 395 4.32 0.97 1.06
CA GLN A 395 5.24 0.70 -0.04
C GLN A 395 4.82 -0.53 -0.85
N GLN A 396 4.45 -1.63 -0.18
CA GLN A 396 3.96 -2.79 -0.90
C GLN A 396 2.55 -2.55 -1.47
N VAL A 397 1.63 -2.00 -0.68
CA VAL A 397 0.24 -1.76 -1.10
C VAL A 397 0.22 -0.94 -2.38
N ASP A 398 0.92 0.19 -2.44
CA ASP A 398 0.87 1.10 -3.57
C ASP A 398 1.81 0.67 -4.70
N MET A 399 3.12 0.51 -4.42
CA MET A 399 4.12 0.28 -5.48
C MET A 399 3.93 -1.05 -6.20
N GLU A 400 3.54 -2.13 -5.50
CA GLU A 400 3.26 -3.42 -6.15
C GLU A 400 1.91 -3.41 -6.90
N SER A 401 0.95 -2.58 -6.46
CA SER A 401 -0.34 -2.41 -7.16
C SER A 401 -0.19 -1.58 -8.43
N ASN A 402 0.43 -0.42 -8.31
CA ASN A 402 0.35 0.65 -9.29
C ASN A 402 1.65 0.91 -10.07
N GLY A 403 2.75 0.26 -9.70
CA GLY A 403 4.01 0.22 -10.46
C GLY A 403 3.87 -0.59 -11.74
N LYS A 404 3.01 -0.12 -12.65
CA LYS A 404 2.57 -0.80 -13.87
C LYS A 404 2.92 0.06 -15.09
N ARG A 405 2.89 -0.56 -16.26
CA ARG A 405 3.15 0.11 -17.55
C ARG A 405 2.15 -0.26 -18.64
N VAL A 406 1.21 -1.15 -18.32
CA VAL A 406 0.22 -1.69 -19.24
C VAL A 406 -1.14 -1.54 -18.59
N THR A 407 -2.10 -1.01 -19.35
CA THR A 407 -3.50 -0.93 -18.96
C THR A 407 -4.15 -2.31 -18.96
N THR A 408 -5.32 -2.39 -18.35
CA THR A 408 -6.16 -3.60 -18.32
C THR A 408 -6.48 -4.15 -19.72
N ASP A 409 -6.56 -3.32 -20.76
CA ASP A 409 -6.80 -3.77 -22.15
C ASP A 409 -5.53 -4.17 -22.94
N GLY A 410 -4.38 -4.23 -22.26
CA GLY A 410 -3.10 -4.64 -22.84
C GLY A 410 -2.33 -3.52 -23.55
N THR A 411 -2.78 -2.26 -23.46
CA THR A 411 -2.11 -1.11 -24.09
C THR A 411 -0.97 -0.61 -23.22
N VAL A 412 0.19 -0.34 -23.80
CA VAL A 412 1.32 0.27 -23.07
C VAL A 412 1.03 1.74 -22.86
N LEU A 413 1.12 2.21 -21.61
CA LEU A 413 0.91 3.62 -21.29
C LEU A 413 2.06 4.49 -21.82
N PRO A 414 1.76 5.68 -22.36
CA PRO A 414 2.79 6.62 -22.82
C PRO A 414 3.35 7.51 -21.69
N PHE A 415 2.92 7.26 -20.44
CA PHE A 415 3.35 7.97 -19.23
C PHE A 415 3.61 6.96 -18.10
N GLU A 416 4.30 7.39 -17.05
CA GLU A 416 4.62 6.57 -15.89
C GLU A 416 3.46 6.55 -14.88
N THR A 417 3.26 5.41 -14.21
CA THR A 417 2.29 5.25 -13.11
C THR A 417 2.97 4.75 -11.85
N GLY A 418 2.28 4.94 -10.71
CA GLY A 418 2.80 4.57 -9.40
C GLY A 418 3.82 5.58 -8.88
N GLU A 419 3.77 5.83 -7.59
CA GLU A 419 4.70 6.72 -6.89
C GLU A 419 5.79 5.90 -6.20
N LEU A 420 6.99 6.48 -6.06
CA LEU A 420 8.00 5.94 -5.16
C LEU A 420 7.65 6.35 -3.73
N ASP A 421 7.08 5.41 -2.98
CA ASP A 421 6.75 5.61 -1.57
C ASP A 421 7.96 5.41 -0.66
N PHE A 422 8.17 6.36 0.25
CA PHE A 422 9.13 6.24 1.33
C PHE A 422 8.65 7.04 2.54
N GLY A 423 9.24 6.84 3.71
CA GLY A 423 8.85 7.59 4.89
C GLY A 423 9.42 7.04 6.18
N GLU A 424 9.41 7.88 7.20
CA GLU A 424 9.77 7.58 8.58
C GLU A 424 8.86 8.40 9.50
N PRO A 425 8.60 7.94 10.75
CA PRO A 425 7.84 8.74 11.69
C PRO A 425 8.43 10.14 11.92
N GLY A 426 7.54 11.12 12.06
CA GLY A 426 7.89 12.42 12.60
C GLY A 426 8.21 12.30 14.11
N THR A 427 9.20 13.00 14.64
CA THR A 427 10.07 14.01 13.99
C THR A 427 11.35 13.42 13.39
N ASN A 428 11.59 12.10 13.48
CA ASN A 428 12.83 11.47 13.01
C ASN A 428 13.13 11.77 11.53
N GLY A 429 12.12 11.74 10.67
CA GLY A 429 12.26 12.11 9.25
C GLY A 429 12.79 13.54 9.04
N GLN A 430 12.43 14.49 9.93
CA GLN A 430 12.91 15.88 9.87
C GLN A 430 14.43 15.96 10.03
N HIS A 431 14.96 15.12 10.90
CA HIS A 431 16.39 15.04 11.19
C HIS A 431 17.13 14.03 10.29
N SER A 432 16.51 13.60 9.19
CA SER A 432 17.09 12.65 8.23
C SER A 432 17.08 13.20 6.81
N PHE A 433 15.89 13.38 6.22
CA PHE A 433 15.75 13.65 4.78
C PHE A 433 14.91 14.90 4.44
N TYR A 434 14.34 15.60 5.42
CA TYR A 434 13.54 16.81 5.15
C TYR A 434 14.38 17.95 4.55
N GLN A 435 15.69 17.97 4.78
CA GLN A 435 16.61 18.86 4.06
C GLN A 435 16.41 18.78 2.53
N LEU A 436 16.32 17.55 2.00
CA LEU A 436 16.06 17.33 0.58
C LEU A 436 14.64 17.76 0.21
N MET A 437 13.65 17.48 1.08
CA MET A 437 12.25 17.86 0.81
C MET A 437 12.05 19.37 0.78
N HIS A 438 12.78 20.15 1.59
CA HIS A 438 12.65 21.60 1.71
C HIS A 438 13.44 22.40 0.68
N GLN A 439 14.65 21.96 0.34
CA GLN A 439 15.54 22.73 -0.55
C GLN A 439 15.98 21.95 -1.80
N GLY A 440 15.77 20.63 -1.84
CA GLY A 440 16.05 19.77 -2.99
C GLY A 440 14.81 19.54 -3.85
N ARG A 441 14.57 18.29 -4.23
CA ARG A 441 13.46 17.88 -5.11
C ARG A 441 12.12 18.13 -4.43
N VAL A 442 11.09 18.46 -5.21
CA VAL A 442 9.72 18.56 -4.71
C VAL A 442 9.17 17.15 -4.50
N ILE A 443 8.74 16.87 -3.29
CA ILE A 443 8.20 15.57 -2.88
C ILE A 443 6.88 15.84 -2.15
N PRO A 444 5.72 15.51 -2.76
CA PRO A 444 4.45 15.47 -2.06
C PRO A 444 4.51 14.65 -0.77
N ALA A 445 3.85 15.12 0.27
CA ALA A 445 3.90 14.51 1.60
C ALA A 445 2.52 14.29 2.20
N ASP A 446 2.30 13.09 2.73
CA ASP A 446 1.14 12.75 3.56
C ASP A 446 1.57 12.84 5.02
N PHE A 447 1.11 13.88 5.73
CA PHE A 447 1.28 14.02 7.16
C PHE A 447 0.12 13.31 7.87
N ILE A 448 0.42 12.40 8.81
CA ILE A 448 -0.61 11.68 9.59
C ILE A 448 -0.39 11.98 11.07
N GLY A 449 -1.39 12.56 11.73
CA GLY A 449 -1.32 12.99 13.12
C GLY A 449 -2.51 12.50 13.95
N PHE A 450 -2.36 12.54 15.27
CA PHE A 450 -3.39 12.13 16.22
C PHE A 450 -3.57 13.21 17.29
N ILE A 451 -4.80 13.47 17.70
CA ILE A 451 -5.11 14.43 18.76
C ILE A 451 -4.60 13.91 20.11
N GLU A 452 -4.76 12.62 20.38
CA GLU A 452 -4.30 11.98 21.62
C GLU A 452 -3.16 10.99 21.41
N SER A 453 -2.18 11.00 22.33
CA SER A 453 -1.13 9.99 22.41
C SER A 453 -1.60 8.72 23.12
N GLN A 454 -1.11 7.56 22.68
CA GLN A 454 -1.24 6.29 23.40
C GLN A 454 -0.54 6.30 24.76
N THR A 455 0.49 7.14 24.91
CA THR A 455 1.29 7.28 26.14
C THR A 455 1.49 8.77 26.48
N PRO A 456 0.45 9.47 26.96
CA PRO A 456 0.55 10.90 27.25
C PRO A 456 1.59 11.16 28.35
N MET A 457 2.42 12.17 28.14
CA MET A 457 3.48 12.57 29.06
C MET A 457 3.58 14.09 29.11
N HIS A 458 3.60 14.64 30.32
CA HIS A 458 3.86 16.05 30.58
C HIS A 458 4.68 16.15 31.88
N LEU A 459 5.86 16.73 31.78
CA LEU A 459 6.80 16.81 32.89
C LEU A 459 6.63 18.13 33.65
N PRO A 460 6.73 18.15 34.99
CA PRO A 460 6.71 19.39 35.75
C PRO A 460 7.82 20.34 35.30
N GLY A 461 7.44 21.56 34.89
CA GLY A 461 8.37 22.61 34.45
C GLY A 461 8.51 22.74 32.93
N GLU A 462 7.98 21.81 32.14
CA GLU A 462 7.91 21.95 30.68
C GLU A 462 6.68 22.78 30.26
N GLU A 463 6.82 23.61 29.22
CA GLU A 463 5.75 24.49 28.76
C GLU A 463 4.59 23.74 28.10
N VAL A 464 4.92 22.64 27.40
CA VAL A 464 3.97 21.82 26.64
C VAL A 464 4.15 20.34 26.95
N SER A 465 3.15 19.52 26.64
CA SER A 465 3.30 18.06 26.72
C SER A 465 4.24 17.54 25.63
N ASN A 466 4.81 16.35 25.81
CA ASN A 466 5.62 15.71 24.76
C ASN A 466 4.81 15.51 23.47
N HIS A 467 3.49 15.31 23.59
CA HIS A 467 2.61 15.14 22.43
C HIS A 467 2.37 16.47 21.72
N ASP A 468 2.18 17.57 22.47
CA ASP A 468 2.04 18.90 21.86
C ASP A 468 3.34 19.36 21.20
N GLU A 469 4.51 19.01 21.75
CA GLU A 469 5.81 19.28 21.10
C GLU A 469 5.92 18.53 19.75
N LEU A 470 5.51 17.26 19.72
CA LEU A 470 5.41 16.48 18.48
C LEU A 470 4.43 17.12 17.49
N MET A 471 3.24 17.50 17.95
CA MET A 471 2.18 18.04 17.10
C MET A 471 2.47 19.47 16.63
N SER A 472 3.23 20.27 17.39
CA SER A 472 3.74 21.57 16.95
C SER A 472 4.51 21.44 15.63
N ASN A 473 5.27 20.36 15.49
CA ASN A 473 5.98 20.05 14.26
C ASN A 473 5.06 19.49 13.15
N PHE A 474 4.04 18.71 13.51
CA PHE A 474 3.02 18.24 12.55
C PHE A 474 2.33 19.41 11.85
N PHE A 475 2.04 20.51 12.57
CA PHE A 475 1.46 21.71 11.99
C PHE A 475 2.50 22.59 11.26
N ALA A 476 3.69 22.75 11.81
CA ALA A 476 4.70 23.66 11.26
C ALA A 476 5.30 23.16 9.92
N GLN A 477 5.51 21.86 9.77
CA GLN A 477 6.24 21.32 8.60
C GLN A 477 5.46 21.43 7.28
N PRO A 478 4.15 21.12 7.21
CA PRO A 478 3.32 21.40 6.03
C PRO A 478 3.34 22.88 5.62
N ASP A 479 3.27 23.80 6.59
CA ASP A 479 3.34 25.25 6.34
C ASP A 479 4.71 25.67 5.82
N ALA A 480 5.80 25.16 6.40
CA ALA A 480 7.15 25.42 5.92
C ALA A 480 7.37 24.93 4.48
N LEU A 481 6.85 23.75 4.13
CA LEU A 481 6.90 23.21 2.76
C LEU A 481 6.09 24.08 1.78
N ALA A 482 4.90 24.53 2.18
CA ALA A 482 4.01 25.31 1.33
C ALA A 482 4.50 26.75 1.15
N CYS A 483 4.86 27.42 2.24
CA CYS A 483 5.17 28.85 2.27
C CYS A 483 6.63 29.14 1.95
N GLY A 484 7.57 28.30 2.39
CA GLY A 484 8.99 28.59 2.29
C GLY A 484 9.41 29.85 3.06
N LYS A 485 10.54 30.43 2.66
CA LYS A 485 11.17 31.61 3.24
C LYS A 485 11.95 32.34 2.16
N THR A 486 11.53 33.56 1.87
CA THR A 486 12.04 34.40 0.79
C THR A 486 13.37 35.06 1.10
N VAL A 487 14.03 35.49 0.03
CA VAL A 487 15.15 36.43 0.07
C VAL A 487 14.84 37.69 0.90
N ASP A 488 13.66 38.30 0.74
CA ASP A 488 13.33 39.56 1.44
C ASP A 488 13.12 39.35 2.94
N GLU A 489 12.50 38.24 3.35
CA GLU A 489 12.41 37.86 4.76
C GLU A 489 13.79 37.61 5.36
N LEU A 490 14.69 36.93 4.64
CA LEU A 490 16.06 36.71 5.09
C LEU A 490 16.84 38.03 5.23
N ARG A 491 16.68 38.98 4.31
CA ARG A 491 17.27 40.31 4.41
C ARG A 491 16.74 41.08 5.61
N ALA A 492 15.43 41.03 5.85
CA ALA A 492 14.79 41.67 6.99
C ALA A 492 15.30 41.10 8.33
N GLU A 493 15.63 39.82 8.38
CA GLU A 493 16.27 39.17 9.54
C GLU A 493 17.78 39.44 9.68
N GLY A 494 18.37 40.23 8.79
CA GLY A 494 19.80 40.54 8.80
C GLY A 494 20.68 39.36 8.35
N CYS A 495 20.16 38.45 7.53
CA CYS A 495 20.97 37.39 6.94
C CYS A 495 22.07 37.99 6.05
N PRO A 496 23.35 37.59 6.22
CA PRO A 496 24.42 38.01 5.32
C PRO A 496 24.11 37.65 3.86
N GLU A 497 24.33 38.58 2.92
CA GLU A 497 23.96 38.41 1.50
C GLU A 497 24.56 37.14 0.86
N ASN A 498 25.77 36.74 1.26
CA ASN A 498 26.40 35.53 0.76
C ASN A 498 25.74 34.22 1.25
N LEU A 499 24.94 34.28 2.32
CA LEU A 499 24.21 33.13 2.87
C LEU A 499 22.76 33.06 2.41
N ILE A 500 22.22 34.14 1.83
CA ILE A 500 20.81 34.19 1.41
C ILE A 500 20.44 33.04 0.47
N PRO A 501 21.18 32.75 -0.63
CA PRO A 501 20.82 31.66 -1.54
C PRO A 501 20.83 30.27 -0.87
N HIS A 502 21.56 30.10 0.24
CA HIS A 502 21.64 28.86 0.99
C HIS A 502 20.54 28.72 2.04
N LYS A 503 19.98 29.85 2.50
CA LYS A 503 18.94 29.91 3.54
C LYS A 503 17.56 30.21 2.97
N GLU A 504 17.45 30.45 1.67
CA GLU A 504 16.17 30.55 0.97
C GLU A 504 15.48 29.18 0.96
N PHE A 505 14.18 29.20 1.24
CA PHE A 505 13.29 28.05 1.10
C PHE A 505 12.28 28.41 0.02
N PRO A 506 12.32 27.75 -1.15
CA PRO A 506 11.49 28.16 -2.29
C PRO A 506 9.99 27.94 -2.06
N GLY A 507 9.58 27.17 -1.05
CA GLY A 507 8.18 26.86 -0.79
C GLY A 507 7.55 26.07 -1.94
N ASN A 508 6.23 26.21 -2.10
CA ASN A 508 5.41 25.59 -3.15
C ASN A 508 5.49 24.07 -3.23
N ARG A 509 5.79 23.40 -2.10
CA ARG A 509 5.92 21.94 -2.01
C ARG A 509 4.62 21.36 -1.43
N PRO A 510 3.89 20.51 -2.18
CA PRO A 510 2.55 20.11 -1.79
C PRO A 510 2.56 19.13 -0.63
N SER A 511 1.53 19.20 0.21
CA SER A 511 1.27 18.21 1.25
C SER A 511 -0.21 18.12 1.56
N LEU A 512 -0.61 17.01 2.18
CA LEU A 512 -1.89 16.84 2.85
C LEU A 512 -1.68 16.46 4.31
N SER A 513 -2.67 16.72 5.15
CA SER A 513 -2.67 16.38 6.56
C SER A 513 -3.92 15.57 6.91
N LEU A 514 -3.73 14.36 7.42
CA LEU A 514 -4.76 13.54 8.03
C LEU A 514 -4.64 13.65 9.54
N LEU A 515 -5.68 14.17 10.19
CA LEU A 515 -5.77 14.25 11.64
C LEU A 515 -6.87 13.31 12.14
N PHE A 516 -6.50 12.44 13.07
CA PHE A 516 -7.37 11.47 13.71
C PHE A 516 -7.52 11.78 15.20
N PRO A 517 -8.59 11.32 15.88
CA PRO A 517 -8.73 11.52 17.32
C PRO A 517 -7.61 10.83 18.11
N ARG A 518 -7.39 9.53 17.86
CA ARG A 518 -6.35 8.73 18.50
C ARG A 518 -6.07 7.46 17.72
N LEU A 519 -4.88 6.88 17.89
CA LEU A 519 -4.55 5.60 17.27
C LEU A 519 -5.02 4.45 18.15
N ASP A 520 -6.26 4.01 17.96
CA ASP A 520 -6.82 2.80 18.56
C ASP A 520 -7.09 1.72 17.48
N PRO A 521 -7.54 0.49 17.83
CA PRO A 521 -7.76 -0.56 16.85
C PRO A 521 -8.70 -0.12 15.71
N PHE A 522 -9.79 0.58 16.04
CA PHE A 522 -10.76 1.06 15.07
C PHE A 522 -10.13 2.07 14.12
N THR A 523 -9.48 3.11 14.64
CA THR A 523 -8.80 4.12 13.82
C THR A 523 -7.67 3.52 12.97
N CYS A 524 -6.93 2.55 13.50
CA CYS A 524 -5.90 1.82 12.75
C CYS A 524 -6.50 1.09 11.54
N GLY A 525 -7.71 0.53 11.70
CA GLY A 525 -8.47 -0.07 10.60
C GLY A 525 -8.94 0.95 9.56
N GLN A 526 -9.43 2.11 10.00
CA GLN A 526 -9.79 3.20 9.09
C GLN A 526 -8.58 3.67 8.27
N LEU A 527 -7.42 3.86 8.92
CA LEU A 527 -6.17 4.27 8.26
C LEU A 527 -5.73 3.26 7.20
N LEU A 528 -5.76 1.96 7.50
CA LEU A 528 -5.47 0.92 6.52
C LEU A 528 -6.37 1.04 5.28
N ALA A 529 -7.69 1.06 5.51
CA ALA A 529 -8.67 1.09 4.43
C ALA A 529 -8.59 2.38 3.58
N ILE A 530 -8.23 3.52 4.18
CA ILE A 530 -7.96 4.76 3.42
C ILE A 530 -6.91 4.51 2.34
N TYR A 531 -5.80 3.88 2.70
CA TYR A 531 -4.67 3.70 1.78
C TYR A 531 -4.88 2.55 0.79
N GLU A 532 -5.61 1.49 1.18
CA GLU A 532 -6.05 0.45 0.23
C GLU A 532 -6.93 1.06 -0.87
N HIS A 533 -7.92 1.86 -0.50
CA HIS A 533 -8.85 2.48 -1.46
C HIS A 533 -8.21 3.61 -2.26
N ARG A 534 -7.35 4.43 -1.65
CA ARG A 534 -6.55 5.44 -2.37
C ARG A 534 -5.78 4.78 -3.53
N THR A 535 -5.09 3.69 -3.23
CA THR A 535 -4.30 2.92 -4.21
C THR A 535 -5.19 2.41 -5.34
N ALA A 536 -6.36 1.87 -5.01
CA ALA A 536 -7.32 1.38 -6.00
C ALA A 536 -7.88 2.51 -6.88
N VAL A 537 -8.13 3.70 -6.32
CA VAL A 537 -8.58 4.88 -7.07
C VAL A 537 -7.54 5.26 -8.12
N GLN A 538 -6.26 5.39 -7.74
CA GLN A 538 -5.22 5.76 -8.71
C GLN A 538 -5.12 4.76 -9.86
N GLY A 539 -5.11 3.46 -9.55
CA GLY A 539 -5.08 2.42 -10.57
C GLY A 539 -6.31 2.47 -11.49
N ALA A 540 -7.49 2.72 -10.92
CA ALA A 540 -8.72 2.91 -11.68
C ALA A 540 -8.65 4.12 -12.63
N ILE A 541 -8.06 5.25 -12.20
CA ILE A 541 -7.86 6.43 -13.05
C ILE A 541 -6.88 6.12 -14.18
N TRP A 542 -5.71 5.53 -13.88
CA TRP A 542 -4.72 5.17 -14.90
C TRP A 542 -5.17 4.03 -15.82
N GLY A 543 -6.21 3.29 -15.43
CA GLY A 543 -6.71 2.13 -16.19
C GLY A 543 -5.80 0.91 -16.09
N VAL A 544 -4.92 0.85 -15.08
CA VAL A 544 -4.02 -0.28 -14.82
C VAL A 544 -4.68 -1.29 -13.86
N ASN A 545 -4.19 -2.54 -13.88
CA ASN A 545 -4.65 -3.54 -12.93
C ASN A 545 -3.87 -3.42 -11.61
N SER A 546 -4.50 -2.87 -10.57
CA SER A 546 -3.88 -2.75 -9.23
C SER A 546 -3.72 -4.07 -8.49
N PHE A 547 -4.23 -5.19 -9.02
CA PHE A 547 -4.44 -6.41 -8.24
C PHE A 547 -3.60 -7.60 -8.71
N ASP A 548 -2.89 -7.47 -9.83
CA ASP A 548 -1.86 -8.41 -10.28
C ASP A 548 -0.43 -7.99 -9.84
N GLN A 549 0.56 -8.84 -10.14
CA GLN A 549 1.98 -8.58 -9.88
C GLN A 549 2.93 -9.36 -10.81
N TRP A 550 2.74 -9.28 -12.14
CA TRP A 550 3.56 -10.06 -13.08
C TRP A 550 5.06 -9.74 -13.02
N GLY A 551 5.42 -8.51 -12.62
CA GLY A 551 6.80 -8.04 -12.55
C GLY A 551 7.73 -8.85 -11.63
N VAL A 552 7.19 -9.58 -10.65
CA VAL A 552 8.00 -10.35 -9.69
C VAL A 552 8.42 -11.74 -10.21
N GLN A 553 7.86 -12.21 -11.33
CA GLN A 553 8.04 -13.60 -11.79
C GLN A 553 9.42 -13.86 -12.41
N LEU A 554 9.96 -12.89 -13.17
CA LEU A 554 11.26 -13.05 -13.84
C LEU A 554 12.39 -13.32 -12.83
N GLY A 555 12.43 -12.55 -11.75
CA GLY A 555 13.40 -12.72 -10.68
C GLY A 555 13.32 -14.10 -10.01
N LYS A 556 12.10 -14.62 -9.79
CA LYS A 556 11.89 -15.96 -9.22
C LYS A 556 12.43 -17.06 -10.13
N VAL A 557 12.17 -17.00 -11.44
CA VAL A 557 12.68 -17.97 -12.41
C VAL A 557 14.21 -17.96 -12.45
N LEU A 558 14.83 -16.78 -12.49
CA LEU A 558 16.29 -16.64 -12.47
C LEU A 558 16.89 -17.12 -11.14
N GLY A 559 16.24 -16.83 -10.01
CA GLY A 559 16.65 -17.32 -8.68
C GLY A 559 16.65 -18.85 -8.59
N ILE A 560 15.63 -19.52 -9.14
CA ILE A 560 15.59 -21.00 -9.22
C ILE A 560 16.78 -21.53 -10.04
N LYS A 561 17.11 -20.88 -11.17
CA LYS A 561 18.26 -21.27 -12.00
C LYS A 561 19.58 -21.13 -11.23
N ILE A 562 19.80 -20.00 -10.55
CA ILE A 562 20.99 -19.77 -9.71
C ILE A 562 21.05 -20.79 -8.56
N ARG A 563 19.93 -21.08 -7.91
CA ARG A 563 19.87 -22.10 -6.84
C ARG A 563 20.30 -23.48 -7.36
N LYS A 564 19.81 -23.90 -8.53
CA LYS A 564 20.23 -25.17 -9.15
C LYS A 564 21.73 -25.20 -9.44
N GLN A 565 22.28 -24.09 -9.97
CA GLN A 565 23.72 -23.96 -10.20
C GLN A 565 24.50 -24.05 -8.88
N LEU A 566 24.06 -23.35 -7.83
CA LEU A 566 24.70 -23.40 -6.51
C LEU A 566 24.76 -24.83 -5.96
N VAL A 567 23.66 -25.59 -6.08
CA VAL A 567 23.64 -27.00 -5.68
C VAL A 567 24.64 -27.82 -6.51
N ALA A 568 24.65 -27.66 -7.83
CA ALA A 568 25.58 -28.38 -8.70
C ALA A 568 27.05 -28.03 -8.43
N SER A 569 27.37 -26.74 -8.27
CA SER A 569 28.74 -26.28 -8.03
C SER A 569 29.25 -26.63 -6.63
N ARG A 570 28.38 -26.66 -5.62
CA ARG A 570 28.74 -27.22 -4.31
C ARG A 570 29.02 -28.72 -4.39
N GLY A 571 28.47 -29.41 -5.38
CA GLY A 571 28.82 -30.79 -5.76
C GLY A 571 30.01 -30.91 -6.72
N GLY A 572 30.71 -29.82 -7.05
CA GLY A 572 31.93 -29.82 -7.87
C GLY A 572 31.77 -29.39 -9.33
N ALA A 573 30.56 -29.03 -9.79
CA ALA A 573 30.35 -28.55 -11.15
C ALA A 573 30.86 -27.10 -11.38
N SER A 574 31.36 -26.82 -12.59
CA SER A 574 31.66 -25.47 -13.07
C SER A 574 30.41 -24.58 -13.14
N VAL A 575 30.62 -23.26 -13.03
CA VAL A 575 29.54 -22.27 -13.25
C VAL A 575 29.31 -22.09 -14.74
N GLU A 576 28.09 -22.33 -15.22
CA GLU A 576 27.77 -22.28 -16.65
C GLU A 576 26.39 -21.66 -16.93
N GLY A 577 26.20 -21.10 -18.12
CA GLY A 577 24.88 -20.63 -18.58
C GLY A 577 24.42 -19.29 -18.02
N PHE A 578 25.33 -18.45 -17.52
CA PHE A 578 25.06 -17.08 -17.05
C PHE A 578 25.89 -16.05 -17.81
N ASN A 579 25.48 -14.79 -17.76
CA ASN A 579 26.25 -13.70 -18.36
C ASN A 579 27.61 -13.53 -17.62
N PRO A 580 28.62 -12.90 -18.24
CA PRO A 580 29.97 -12.80 -17.66
C PRO A 580 30.03 -12.18 -16.26
N ALA A 581 29.17 -11.18 -15.97
CA ALA A 581 29.15 -10.53 -14.66
C ALA A 581 28.61 -11.47 -13.56
N THR A 582 27.50 -12.16 -13.83
CA THR A 582 26.93 -13.15 -12.92
C THR A 582 27.87 -14.34 -12.73
N THR A 583 28.50 -14.83 -13.81
CA THR A 583 29.48 -15.92 -13.76
C THR A 583 30.65 -15.55 -12.83
N ALA A 584 31.29 -14.41 -13.06
CA ALA A 584 32.44 -13.98 -12.27
C ALA A 584 32.11 -13.81 -10.78
N LEU A 585 30.93 -13.25 -10.45
CA LEU A 585 30.50 -13.11 -9.05
C LEU A 585 30.16 -14.45 -8.40
N LEU A 586 29.52 -15.36 -9.14
CA LEU A 586 29.16 -16.68 -8.61
C LEU A 586 30.39 -17.53 -8.35
N GLU A 587 31.37 -17.51 -9.25
CA GLU A 587 32.68 -18.15 -9.04
C GLU A 587 33.39 -17.58 -7.81
N LYS A 588 33.41 -16.26 -7.67
CA LYS A 588 34.00 -15.60 -6.49
C LYS A 588 33.29 -16.00 -5.20
N TYR A 589 31.96 -16.03 -5.19
CA TYR A 589 31.15 -16.43 -4.05
C TYR A 589 31.42 -17.90 -3.65
N LEU A 590 31.46 -18.81 -4.63
CA LEU A 590 31.74 -20.22 -4.39
C LEU A 590 33.16 -20.45 -3.86
N ALA A 591 34.16 -19.76 -4.41
CA ALA A 591 35.54 -19.84 -3.96
C ALA A 591 35.75 -19.30 -2.53
N GLY A 592 35.03 -18.22 -2.17
CA GLY A 592 35.11 -17.63 -0.84
C GLY A 592 34.61 -18.53 0.28
N ALA A 593 33.66 -19.42 -0.04
CA ALA A 593 33.03 -20.32 0.93
C ALA A 593 33.67 -21.73 1.00
N GLN A 594 34.84 -21.92 0.38
CA GLN A 594 35.69 -23.11 0.53
C GLN A 594 36.88 -22.86 1.48
N LYS A 595 37.09 -21.61 1.91
CA LYS A 595 37.96 -21.26 3.03
C LYS A 595 37.15 -21.24 4.31
#